data_AF-A0A3C1PA97-F1
#
_entry.id   AF-A0A3C1PA97-F1
#
_cell.length_a   1.000
_cell.length_b   1.000
_cell.length_c   1.000
_cell.angle_alpha   90.00
_cell.angle_beta   90.00
_cell.angle_gamma   90.00
#
_symmetry.space_group_name_H-M   'P 1'
#
loop_
_entity.id
_entity.type
_entity.pdbx_description
1 polymer ?
#
loop_
_entity_poly.entity_id
_entity_poly.type
_entity_poly.pdbx_seq_one_letter_code
_entity_poly.pdbx_strand_id
1 'polypeptide(L)'
;MLKTFNAILKNNSIQWLDQTPDINLDSSVEVKITFLEEEISTNATKSNGQKMSEALNKLAKNNVYSKINPQKWQQEIRQDRSLPNRD
;
A
#
# COMPACT_ATOMS: atom_id res chain seq x y z
N MET A 1 -2.51 -25.38 13.27
CA MET A 1 -2.51 -24.42 12.13
C MET A 1 -3.90 -23.83 12.02
N LEU A 2 -4.03 -22.51 11.86
CA LEU A 2 -5.33 -21.88 11.63
C LEU A 2 -5.75 -22.12 10.17
N LYS A 3 -7.00 -22.54 9.95
CA LYS A 3 -7.60 -22.65 8.62
C LYS A 3 -8.58 -21.49 8.43
N THR A 4 -8.42 -20.76 7.33
CA THR A 4 -9.29 -19.64 6.97
C THR A 4 -10.26 -20.11 5.89
N PHE A 5 -11.53 -19.75 6.04
CA PHE A 5 -12.59 -20.10 5.09
C PHE A 5 -13.33 -18.83 4.69
N ASN A 6 -13.68 -18.72 3.41
CA ASN A 6 -14.46 -17.60 2.90
C ASN A 6 -15.94 -17.87 3.11
N ALA A 7 -16.65 -16.87 3.62
CA ALA A 7 -18.08 -16.95 3.84
C ALA A 7 -18.74 -15.58 3.77
N ILE A 8 -20.05 -15.59 3.55
CA ILE A 8 -20.92 -14.43 3.63
C ILE A 8 -21.66 -14.49 4.96
N LEU A 9 -21.61 -13.42 5.75
CA LEU A 9 -22.47 -13.26 6.93
C LEU A 9 -23.81 -12.66 6.50
N LYS A 10 -24.89 -13.44 6.55
CA LYS A 10 -26.25 -13.01 6.20
C LYS A 10 -27.23 -13.37 7.30
N ASN A 11 -28.00 -12.40 7.80
CA ASN A 11 -28.99 -12.59 8.87
C ASN A 11 -28.40 -13.32 10.09
N ASN A 12 -27.19 -12.93 10.50
CA ASN A 12 -26.45 -13.56 11.60
C ASN A 12 -26.13 -15.06 11.40
N SER A 13 -26.16 -15.53 10.14
CA SER A 13 -25.77 -16.88 9.75
C SER A 13 -24.62 -16.83 8.75
N ILE A 14 -23.64 -17.70 8.93
CA ILE A 14 -22.47 -17.81 8.04
C ILE A 14 -22.84 -18.73 6.87
N GLN A 15 -22.74 -18.21 5.64
CA GLN A 15 -22.91 -18.95 4.41
C GLN A 15 -21.55 -19.16 3.76
N TRP A 16 -21.05 -20.40 3.79
CA TRP A 16 -19.76 -20.74 3.19
C TRP A 16 -19.80 -20.58 1.66
N LEU A 17 -18.78 -19.93 1.09
CA LEU A 17 -18.68 -19.72 -0.36
C LEU A 17 -18.01 -20.90 -1.07
N ASP A 18 -16.98 -21.45 -0.42
CA ASP A 18 -16.16 -22.53 -0.97
C ASP A 18 -16.54 -23.86 -0.31
N GLN A 19 -15.61 -24.46 0.43
CA GLN A 19 -15.85 -25.67 1.19
C GLN A 19 -16.41 -25.33 2.57
N THR A 20 -17.52 -25.97 2.91
CA THR A 20 -18.00 -26.05 4.29
C THR A 20 -16.93 -26.75 5.12
N PRO A 21 -16.46 -26.16 6.22
CA PRO A 21 -15.53 -26.83 7.10
C PRO A 21 -16.20 -28.07 7.68
N ASP A 22 -15.45 -29.16 7.84
CA ASP A 22 -15.94 -30.37 8.50
C ASP A 22 -15.93 -30.12 10.02
N ILE A 23 -16.98 -29.46 10.50
CA ILE A 23 -17.16 -29.11 11.92
C ILE A 23 -18.18 -30.07 12.51
N ASN A 24 -17.85 -30.70 13.63
CA ASN A 24 -18.84 -31.44 14.39
C ASN A 24 -19.87 -30.46 14.99
N LEU A 25 -21.08 -30.43 14.42
CA LEU A 25 -22.17 -29.54 14.81
C LEU A 25 -22.67 -29.75 16.24
N ASP A 26 -22.35 -30.89 16.87
CA ASP A 26 -22.73 -31.17 18.27
C ASP A 26 -21.87 -30.42 19.29
N SER A 27 -20.80 -29.76 18.83
CA SER A 27 -19.91 -28.95 19.66
C SER A 27 -19.90 -27.49 19.20
N SER A 28 -20.11 -26.56 20.14
CA SER A 28 -19.90 -25.14 19.89
C SER A 28 -18.43 -24.87 19.61
N VAL A 29 -18.12 -24.27 18.46
CA VAL A 29 -16.75 -23.93 18.05
C VAL A 29 -16.55 -22.41 18.09
N GLU A 30 -15.48 -21.97 18.75
CA GLU A 30 -15.07 -20.57 18.77
C GLU A 30 -14.51 -20.16 17.40
N VAL A 31 -15.00 -19.05 16.84
CA VAL A 31 -14.58 -18.53 15.54
C VAL A 31 -14.18 -17.06 15.63
N LYS A 32 -13.13 -16.69 14.90
CA LYS A 32 -12.74 -15.28 14.69
C LYS A 32 -13.24 -14.84 13.33
N ILE A 33 -14.12 -13.85 13.29
CA ILE A 33 -14.66 -13.28 12.06
C ILE A 33 -13.90 -12.00 11.75
N THR A 34 -13.32 -11.93 10.55
CA THR A 34 -12.71 -10.71 10.02
C THR A 34 -13.58 -10.24 8.86
N PHE A 35 -14.16 -9.05 8.99
CA PHE A 35 -14.92 -8.45 7.90
C PHE A 35 -13.95 -8.01 6.81
N LEU A 36 -14.19 -8.47 5.58
CA LEU A 36 -13.61 -7.87 4.41
C LEU A 36 -14.38 -6.58 4.19
N GLU A 37 -13.86 -5.48 4.72
CA GLU A 37 -14.22 -4.17 4.17
C GLU A 37 -13.82 -4.24 2.70
N GLU A 38 -14.81 -4.30 1.79
CA GLU A 38 -14.56 -3.76 0.47
C GLU A 38 -13.97 -2.39 0.76
N GLU A 39 -12.76 -2.15 0.30
CA GLU A 39 -12.29 -0.79 0.19
C GLU A 39 -13.31 -0.13 -0.72
N ILE A 40 -14.37 0.45 -0.13
CA ILE A 40 -15.11 1.57 -0.67
C ILE A 40 -13.97 2.50 -0.95
N SER A 41 -13.51 2.47 -2.20
CA SER A 41 -12.25 3.05 -2.60
C SER A 41 -12.34 4.48 -2.15
N THR A 42 -11.78 4.74 -0.97
CA THR A 42 -11.96 6.04 -0.37
C THR A 42 -11.22 6.89 -1.38
N ASN A 43 -11.93 7.89 -1.90
CA ASN A 43 -11.40 8.83 -2.89
C ASN A 43 -10.23 9.68 -2.31
N ALA A 44 -9.46 9.14 -1.36
CA ALA A 44 -8.33 9.73 -0.66
C ALA A 44 -6.98 9.45 -1.35
N THR A 45 -6.84 8.40 -2.15
CA THR A 45 -5.54 8.09 -2.81
C THR A 45 -5.38 8.68 -4.21
N LYS A 46 -6.46 8.96 -4.95
CA LYS A 46 -6.35 9.62 -6.27
C LYS A 46 -5.91 11.09 -6.18
N SER A 47 -6.17 11.77 -5.06
CA SER A 47 -5.90 13.21 -4.91
C SER A 47 -4.43 13.56 -4.67
N ASN A 48 -3.69 12.73 -3.93
CA ASN A 48 -2.33 13.07 -3.52
C ASN A 48 -1.34 13.04 -4.70
N GLY A 49 -1.45 12.06 -5.59
CA GLY A 49 -0.58 11.98 -6.77
C GLY A 49 -0.80 13.14 -7.74
N GLN A 50 -2.05 13.56 -7.94
CA GLN A 50 -2.37 14.72 -8.78
C GLN A 50 -1.83 16.02 -8.20
N LYS A 51 -2.06 16.28 -6.91
CA LYS A 51 -1.52 17.46 -6.22
C LYS A 51 0.00 17.52 -6.25
N MET A 52 0.65 16.36 -6.06
CA MET A 52 2.10 16.24 -6.17
C MET A 52 2.59 16.54 -7.58
N SER A 53 1.95 15.95 -8.60
CA SER A 53 2.28 16.19 -10.00
C SER A 53 2.15 17.67 -10.38
N GLU A 54 1.07 18.33 -9.95
CA GLU A 54 0.87 19.77 -10.16
C GLU A 54 1.95 20.62 -9.47
N ALA A 55 2.32 20.28 -8.23
CA ALA A 55 3.37 20.97 -7.50
C ALA A 55 4.74 20.82 -8.20
N LEU A 56 5.09 19.61 -8.62
CA LEU A 56 6.32 19.33 -9.37
C LEU A 56 6.34 20.07 -10.72
N ASN A 57 5.22 20.10 -11.44
CA ASN A 57 5.11 20.82 -12.71
C ASN A 57 5.29 22.34 -12.54
N LYS A 58 4.72 22.93 -11.48
CA LYS A 58 4.95 24.35 -11.15
C LYS A 58 6.42 24.63 -10.84
N LEU A 59 7.08 23.75 -10.09
CA LEU A 59 8.52 23.88 -9.78
C LEU A 59 9.39 23.78 -11.04
N ALA A 60 9.08 22.84 -11.94
CA ALA A 60 9.80 22.65 -13.19
C ALA A 60 9.71 23.87 -14.12
N LYS A 61 8.51 24.44 -14.29
CA LYS A 61 8.30 25.64 -15.14
C LYS A 61 9.07 26.86 -14.68
N ASN A 62 9.27 27.00 -13.38
CA ASN A 62 9.94 28.16 -12.81
C ASN A 62 11.48 28.06 -12.82
N ASN A 63 12.06 26.96 -13.34
CA ASN A 63 13.51 26.74 -13.41
C ASN A 63 14.23 27.00 -12.08
N VAL A 64 13.56 26.74 -10.96
CA VAL A 64 14.02 27.09 -9.60
C VAL A 64 15.40 26.50 -9.31
N TYR A 65 15.67 25.33 -9.86
CA TYR A 65 16.90 24.57 -9.66
C TYR A 65 17.88 24.67 -10.85
N SER A 66 17.69 25.62 -11.76
CA SER A 66 18.58 25.82 -12.93
C SER A 66 20.04 26.09 -12.56
N LYS A 67 20.30 26.58 -11.34
CA LYS A 67 21.64 26.84 -10.81
C LYS A 67 22.25 25.65 -10.08
N ILE A 68 21.48 24.58 -9.87
CA ILE A 68 21.96 23.37 -9.19
C ILE A 68 22.55 22.43 -10.23
N ASN A 69 23.77 21.95 -10.00
CA ASN A 69 24.30 20.79 -10.71
C ASN A 69 23.77 19.52 -10.02
N PRO A 70 22.87 18.74 -10.66
CA PRO A 70 22.23 17.61 -10.02
C PRO A 70 23.23 16.53 -9.58
N GLN A 71 24.29 16.33 -10.34
CA GLN A 71 25.31 15.32 -10.07
C GLN A 71 26.13 15.69 -8.83
N LYS A 72 26.57 16.95 -8.73
CA LYS A 72 27.31 17.43 -7.54
C LYS A 72 26.44 17.36 -6.28
N TRP A 73 25.21 17.84 -6.37
CA TRP A 73 24.26 17.79 -5.26
C TRP A 73 24.02 16.34 -4.78
N GLN A 74 23.87 15.41 -5.72
CA GLN A 74 23.68 14.00 -5.38
C GLN A 74 24.93 13.38 -4.72
N GLN A 75 26.13 13.71 -5.18
CA GLN A 75 27.39 13.26 -4.57
C GLN A 75 27.55 13.78 -3.14
N GLU A 76 27.19 15.04 -2.89
CA GLU A 76 27.22 15.66 -1.55
C GLU A 76 26.21 15.00 -0.59
N ILE A 77 24.98 14.76 -1.04
CA ILE A 77 23.93 14.13 -0.22
C ILE A 77 24.26 12.67 0.09
N ARG A 78 24.77 11.92 -0.89
CA ARG A 78 25.08 10.49 -0.72
C ARG A 78 26.42 10.25 -0.03
N GLN A 79 27.23 11.29 0.17
CA GLN A 79 28.61 11.16 0.66
C GLN A 79 29.37 10.14 -0.18
N ASP A 80 29.22 10.24 -1.51
CA ASP A 80 29.80 9.28 -2.43
C ASP A 80 31.32 9.23 -2.21
N ARG A 81 31.82 8.02 -1.97
CA ARG A 81 33.24 7.79 -1.71
C ARG A 81 34.00 8.02 -3.02
N SER A 82 35.17 8.66 -2.94
CA SER A 82 36.07 8.74 -4.09
C SER A 82 36.35 7.33 -4.60
N LEU A 83 36.10 7.11 -5.89
CA LEU A 83 36.44 5.84 -6.52
C LEU A 83 37.97 5.76 -6.62
N PRO A 84 38.60 4.65 -6.18
CA PRO A 84 40.05 4.50 -6.31
C PRO A 84 40.44 4.50 -7.80
N ASN A 85 41.50 5.25 -8.14
CA ASN A 85 42.12 5.35 -9.47
C ASN A 85 41.27 5.99 -10.60
N ARG A 86 40.50 7.03 -10.30
CA ARG A 86 39.93 7.92 -11.33
C ARG A 86 40.11 9.38 -10.90
N ASP A 87 41.19 10.01 -11.41
CA ASP A 87 41.35 11.46 -11.45
C ASP A 87 40.62 12.03 -12.68
#